data_AF-A0A6J1QER1-F1
#
_entry.id   AF-A0A6J1QER1-F1
#
_cell.length_a   1.000
_cell.length_b   1.000
_cell.length_c   1.000
_cell.angle_alpha   90.00
_cell.angle_beta   90.00
_cell.angle_gamma   90.00
#
_symmetry.space_group_name_H-M   'P 1'
#
loop_
_entity.id
_entity.type
_entity.pdbx_description
1 polymer ?
#
loop_
_entity_poly.entity_id
_entity_poly.type
_entity_poly.pdbx_seq_one_letter_code
_entity_poly.pdbx_strand_id
1 'polypeptide(L)'
;MLNIIFSVQLLATIIITYSQFILGFYSHLKWYDSLFKYFDKQPYNFGMIFLITALIIKMVLLVWACETGKNQAQEIRTTIHDVLNISRNEQIKNELQLFSLQTLHCKNTFSAKGLNVDASFLATMAGTSATYMLILLQFWMISHSCDGKSSINST
;
A
#
# COMPACT_ATOMS: atom_id res chain seq x y z
N MET A 1 -21.38 -2.17 -9.61
CA MET A 1 -20.66 -3.47 -9.67
C MET A 1 -19.14 -3.33 -9.69
N LEU A 2 -18.57 -2.48 -10.57
CA LEU A 2 -17.11 -2.29 -10.64
C LEU A 2 -16.50 -1.89 -9.30
N ASN A 3 -17.11 -0.94 -8.58
CA ASN A 3 -16.59 -0.50 -7.28
C ASN A 3 -16.60 -1.63 -6.22
N ILE A 4 -17.53 -2.59 -6.26
CA ILE A 4 -17.61 -3.69 -5.28
C ILE A 4 -16.54 -4.76 -5.56
N ILE A 5 -16.38 -5.16 -6.82
CA ILE A 5 -15.39 -6.18 -7.22
C ILE A 5 -13.98 -5.61 -7.07
N PHE A 6 -13.76 -4.40 -7.59
CA PHE A 6 -12.47 -3.71 -7.52
C PHE A 6 -12.08 -3.42 -6.06
N SER A 7 -13.02 -2.98 -5.23
CA SER A 7 -12.85 -2.81 -3.78
C SER A 7 -12.29 -4.05 -3.09
N VAL A 8 -12.92 -5.21 -3.32
CA VAL A 8 -12.53 -6.46 -2.65
C VAL A 8 -11.17 -6.93 -3.16
N GLN A 9 -10.93 -6.80 -4.46
CA GLN A 9 -9.64 -7.14 -5.07
C GLN A 9 -8.52 -6.22 -4.57
N LEU A 10 -8.79 -4.93 -4.40
CA LEU A 10 -7.83 -3.96 -3.88
C LEU A 10 -7.49 -4.26 -2.42
N LEU A 11 -8.50 -4.55 -1.59
CA LEU A 11 -8.31 -4.96 -0.19
C LEU A 11 -7.47 -6.23 -0.09
N ALA A 12 -7.79 -7.26 -0.87
CA ALA A 12 -7.04 -8.50 -0.90
C ALA A 12 -5.58 -8.26 -1.33
N THR A 13 -5.37 -7.41 -2.33
CA THR A 13 -4.03 -7.06 -2.81
C THR A 13 -3.21 -6.38 -1.71
N ILE A 14 -3.78 -5.42 -0.98
CA ILE A 14 -3.13 -4.72 0.14
C ILE A 14 -2.76 -5.69 1.26
N ILE A 15 -3.66 -6.60 1.64
CA ILE A 15 -3.41 -7.58 2.70
C ILE A 15 -2.26 -8.53 2.30
N ILE A 16 -2.27 -9.01 1.06
CA ILE A 16 -1.25 -9.93 0.55
C ILE A 16 0.11 -9.23 0.50
N THR A 17 0.19 -8.01 -0.06
CA THR A 17 1.46 -7.27 -0.16
C THR A 17 2.01 -6.91 1.21
N TYR A 18 1.16 -6.52 2.16
CA TYR A 18 1.58 -6.22 3.53
C TYR A 18 2.10 -7.46 4.25
N SER A 19 1.43 -8.60 4.09
CA SER A 19 1.88 -9.88 4.66
C SER A 19 3.22 -10.31 4.07
N GLN A 20 3.41 -10.15 2.76
CA GLN A 20 4.68 -10.42 2.08
C GLN A 20 5.81 -9.52 2.57
N PHE A 21 5.51 -8.23 2.82
CA PHE A 21 6.48 -7.28 3.34
C PHE A 21 7.00 -7.67 4.73
N ILE A 22 6.09 -8.02 5.66
CA ILE A 22 6.47 -8.44 7.02
C ILE A 22 7.27 -9.74 6.99
N LEU A 23 6.82 -10.76 6.26
CA LEU A 23 7.51 -12.04 6.15
C LEU A 23 8.89 -11.89 5.48
N GLY A 24 8.99 -11.04 4.46
CA GLY A 24 10.24 -10.71 3.78
C GLY A 24 11.25 -10.06 4.73
N PHE A 25 10.80 -9.13 5.57
CA PHE A 25 11.69 -8.49 6.53
C PHE A 25 12.12 -9.43 7.67
N TYR A 26 11.20 -10.23 8.21
CA TYR A 26 11.52 -11.20 9.26
C TYR A 26 12.52 -12.26 8.76
N SER A 27 12.30 -12.80 7.56
CA SER A 27 13.25 -13.74 6.95
C SER A 27 14.61 -13.11 6.69
N HIS A 28 14.65 -11.81 6.35
CA HIS A 28 15.91 -11.06 6.23
C HIS A 28 16.66 -10.96 7.57
N LEU A 29 15.98 -10.64 8.67
CA LEU A 29 16.61 -10.60 10.00
C LEU A 29 17.14 -11.97 10.43
N LYS A 30 16.35 -13.03 10.23
CA LYS A 30 16.75 -14.40 10.56
C LYS A 30 17.92 -14.88 9.70
N TRP A 31 17.93 -14.53 8.42
CA TRP A 31 19.06 -14.79 7.54
C TRP A 31 20.30 -14.05 8.02
N TYR A 32 20.17 -12.79 8.43
CA TYR A 32 21.27 -11.99 8.98
C TYR A 32 21.89 -12.64 10.23
N ASP A 33 21.07 -13.14 11.14
CA ASP A 33 21.49 -13.91 12.33
C ASP A 33 22.26 -15.20 11.97
N SER A 34 21.75 -15.95 10.99
CA SER A 34 22.41 -17.16 10.48
C SER A 34 23.72 -16.88 9.73
N LEU A 35 23.88 -15.68 9.16
CA LEU A 35 25.03 -15.28 8.35
C LEU A 35 26.14 -14.62 9.18
N PHE A 36 25.80 -13.94 10.28
CA PHE A 36 26.77 -13.42 11.26
C PHE A 36 27.64 -14.54 11.85
N LYS A 37 27.09 -15.77 11.96
CA LYS A 37 27.82 -16.97 12.36
C LYS A 37 28.74 -17.55 11.28
N TYR A 38 28.55 -17.19 10.00
CA TYR A 38 29.25 -17.84 8.90
C TYR A 38 30.42 -17.04 8.36
N PHE A 39 30.31 -15.84 7.81
CA PHE A 39 31.51 -15.15 7.27
C PHE A 39 31.29 -13.65 6.99
N ASP A 40 32.28 -12.87 7.44
CA ASP A 40 32.63 -11.47 7.14
C ASP A 40 32.88 -11.15 5.65
N LYS A 41 32.41 -11.97 4.70
CA LYS A 41 32.64 -11.78 3.26
C LYS A 41 31.54 -12.39 2.40
N GLN A 42 30.41 -11.71 2.26
CA GLN A 42 29.58 -11.78 1.05
C GLN A 42 28.92 -10.41 0.83
N PRO A 43 28.79 -9.98 -0.44
CA PRO A 43 28.18 -8.70 -0.77
C PRO A 43 26.70 -8.79 -0.39
N TYR A 44 26.26 -7.76 0.32
CA TYR A 44 24.87 -7.33 0.46
C TYR A 44 23.92 -8.02 -0.53
N ASN A 45 22.94 -8.78 -0.03
CA ASN A 45 22.05 -9.64 -0.84
C ASN A 45 21.11 -8.78 -1.71
N PHE A 46 21.61 -8.37 -2.89
CA PHE A 46 20.97 -7.46 -3.84
C PHE A 46 19.52 -7.88 -4.19
N GLY A 47 19.26 -9.18 -4.27
CA GLY A 47 17.92 -9.71 -4.58
C GLY A 47 16.86 -9.39 -3.52
N MET A 48 17.22 -9.36 -2.23
CA MET A 48 16.26 -9.08 -1.14
C MET A 48 15.92 -7.60 -1.06
N ILE A 49 16.90 -6.72 -1.24
CA ILE A 49 16.68 -5.26 -1.31
C ILE A 49 15.86 -4.91 -2.54
N PHE A 50 16.14 -5.55 -3.67
CA PHE A 50 15.33 -5.41 -4.88
C PHE A 50 13.87 -5.81 -4.65
N LEU A 51 13.62 -6.93 -3.96
CA LEU A 51 12.28 -7.39 -3.59
C LEU A 51 11.53 -6.39 -2.70
N ILE A 52 12.19 -5.88 -1.65
CA ILE A 52 11.59 -4.88 -0.74
C ILE A 52 11.27 -3.59 -1.50
N THR A 53 12.20 -3.12 -2.34
CA THR A 53 12.02 -1.90 -3.14
C THR A 53 10.87 -2.07 -4.13
N ALA A 54 10.78 -3.21 -4.81
CA ALA A 54 9.68 -3.52 -5.72
C ALA A 54 8.31 -3.57 -5.01
N LEU A 55 8.24 -4.10 -3.78
CA LEU A 55 7.02 -4.10 -2.97
C LEU A 55 6.57 -2.68 -2.59
N ILE A 56 7.51 -1.81 -2.21
CA ILE A 56 7.23 -0.40 -1.90
C ILE A 56 6.70 0.32 -3.14
N ILE A 57 7.37 0.17 -4.29
CA ILE A 57 6.94 0.76 -5.56
C ILE A 57 5.52 0.31 -5.91
N LYS A 58 5.21 -0.98 -5.76
CA LYS A 58 3.87 -1.52 -6.03
C LYS A 58 2.79 -0.87 -5.18
N MET A 59 3.06 -0.65 -3.89
CA MET A 59 2.12 0.03 -2.99
C MET A 59 1.91 1.50 -3.36
N VAL A 60 2.98 2.22 -3.70
CA VAL A 60 2.91 3.61 -4.14
C VAL A 60 2.11 3.73 -5.44
N LEU A 61 2.38 2.87 -6.43
CA LEU A 61 1.65 2.86 -7.70
C LEU A 61 0.15 2.58 -7.51
N LEU A 62 -0.20 1.67 -6.58
CA LEU A 62 -1.59 1.36 -6.27
C LEU A 62 -2.32 2.57 -5.69
N VAL A 63 -1.74 3.23 -4.68
CA VAL A 63 -2.32 4.43 -4.07
C VAL A 63 -2.40 5.57 -5.08
N TRP A 64 -1.36 5.74 -5.89
CA TRP A 64 -1.33 6.75 -6.95
C TRP A 64 -2.45 6.53 -7.96
N ALA A 65 -2.63 5.31 -8.47
CA ALA A 65 -3.73 4.99 -9.40
C ALA A 65 -5.11 5.24 -8.77
N CYS A 66 -5.28 4.96 -7.48
CA CYS A 66 -6.53 5.24 -6.76
C CYS A 66 -6.80 6.74 -6.64
N GLU A 67 -5.80 7.55 -6.26
CA GLU A 67 -5.94 8.99 -6.10
C GLU A 67 -6.16 9.68 -7.46
N THR A 68 -5.42 9.27 -8.50
CA THR A 68 -5.63 9.76 -9.87
C THR A 68 -7.02 9.44 -10.38
N GLY A 69 -7.51 8.20 -10.17
CA GLY A 69 -8.87 7.81 -10.57
C GLY A 69 -9.95 8.64 -9.86
N LYS A 70 -9.74 8.94 -8.58
CA LYS A 70 -10.63 9.82 -7.79
C LYS A 70 -10.62 11.27 -8.32
N ASN A 71 -9.44 11.81 -8.63
CA ASN A 71 -9.31 13.17 -9.17
C ASN A 71 -9.95 13.29 -10.56
N GLN A 72 -9.70 12.33 -11.45
CA GLN A 72 -10.33 12.28 -12.77
C GLN A 72 -11.85 12.15 -12.68
N ALA A 73 -12.36 11.32 -11.76
CA ALA A 73 -13.79 11.21 -11.52
C ALA A 73 -14.42 12.53 -11.06
N GLN A 74 -13.71 13.30 -10.22
CA GLN A 74 -14.16 14.62 -9.78
C GLN A 74 -14.15 15.64 -10.93
N GLU A 75 -13.11 15.63 -11.76
CA GLU A 75 -12.98 16.50 -12.94
C GLU A 75 -14.07 16.23 -13.99
N ILE A 76 -14.41 14.96 -14.23
CA ILE A 76 -15.55 14.59 -15.09
C ILE A 76 -16.84 15.19 -14.53
N ARG A 77 -17.04 15.09 -13.21
CA ARG A 77 -18.24 15.62 -12.55
C ARG A 77 -18.35 17.15 -12.70
N THR A 78 -17.26 17.88 -12.53
CA THR A 78 -17.26 19.35 -12.70
C THR A 78 -17.50 19.72 -14.16
N THR A 79 -16.86 19.01 -15.09
CA THR A 79 -17.01 19.24 -16.54
C THR A 79 -18.46 19.01 -16.99
N ILE A 80 -19.12 17.96 -16.51
CA ILE A 80 -20.55 17.72 -16.78
C ILE A 80 -21.39 18.90 -16.31
N HIS A 81 -21.14 19.42 -15.10
CA HIS A 81 -21.88 20.56 -14.58
C HIS A 81 -21.67 21.82 -15.41
N ASP A 82 -20.43 22.11 -15.83
CA ASP A 82 -20.10 23.27 -16.66
C ASP A 82 -20.79 23.18 -18.04
N VAL A 83 -20.71 22.02 -18.69
CA VAL A 83 -21.36 21.78 -19.99
C VAL A 83 -22.88 21.84 -19.87
N LEU A 84 -23.46 21.32 -18.79
CA LEU A 84 -24.90 21.40 -18.53
C LEU A 84 -25.39 22.84 -18.37
N ASN A 85 -24.56 23.70 -17.79
CA ASN A 85 -24.88 25.12 -17.56
C ASN A 85 -24.84 25.94 -18.86
N ILE A 86 -23.96 25.57 -19.80
CA ILE A 86 -23.76 26.30 -21.06
C ILE A 86 -24.64 25.75 -22.20
N SER A 87 -25.02 24.46 -22.14
CA SER A 87 -25.80 23.81 -23.20
C SER A 87 -27.23 24.36 -23.31
N ARG A 88 -27.56 24.87 -24.50
CA ARG A 88 -28.94 25.23 -24.91
C ARG A 88 -29.66 24.10 -25.65
N ASN A 89 -28.95 23.05 -26.06
CA ASN A 89 -29.55 21.92 -26.76
C ASN A 89 -30.18 20.96 -25.76
N GLU A 90 -31.51 20.82 -25.84
CA GLU A 90 -32.32 20.06 -24.89
C GLU A 90 -32.00 18.56 -24.90
N GLN A 91 -31.62 18.00 -26.05
CA GLN A 91 -31.21 16.60 -26.15
C GLN A 91 -29.89 16.34 -25.39
N ILE A 92 -28.88 17.20 -25.61
CA ILE A 92 -27.58 17.12 -24.93
C ILE A 92 -27.77 17.31 -23.41
N LYS A 93 -28.66 18.23 -23.02
CA LYS A 93 -28.95 18.50 -21.61
C LYS A 93 -29.59 17.31 -20.91
N ASN A 94 -30.53 16.63 -21.56
CA ASN A 94 -31.17 15.43 -21.03
C ASN A 94 -30.18 14.27 -20.88
N GLU A 95 -29.31 14.04 -21.86
CA GLU A 95 -28.29 12.99 -21.79
C GLU A 95 -27.26 13.25 -20.68
N LEU A 96 -26.75 14.49 -20.56
CA LEU A 96 -25.82 14.86 -19.48
C LEU A 96 -26.48 14.79 -18.10
N GLN A 97 -27.77 15.13 -17.97
CA GLN A 97 -28.50 14.97 -16.71
C GLN A 97 -28.61 13.49 -16.32
N LEU A 98 -28.90 12.61 -17.28
CA LEU A 98 -28.96 11.18 -17.04
C LEU A 98 -27.60 10.64 -16.58
N PHE A 99 -26.52 11.07 -17.24
CA PHE A 99 -25.15 10.68 -16.90
C PHE A 99 -24.71 11.22 -15.52
N SER A 100 -25.08 12.47 -15.20
CA SER A 100 -24.85 13.08 -13.89
C SER A 100 -25.58 12.31 -12.78
N LEU A 101 -26.83 11.90 -13.02
CA LEU A 101 -27.62 11.11 -12.08
C LEU A 101 -26.98 9.73 -11.83
N GLN A 102 -26.50 9.07 -12.89
CA GLN A 102 -25.80 7.79 -12.81
C GLN A 102 -24.48 7.91 -12.02
N THR A 103 -23.72 8.97 -12.25
CA THR A 103 -22.47 9.24 -11.51
C THR A 103 -22.71 9.70 -10.07
N LEU A 104 -23.87 10.30 -9.75
CA LEU A 104 -24.23 10.66 -8.37
C LEU A 104 -24.64 9.43 -7.55
N HIS A 105 -25.36 8.48 -8.17
CA HIS A 105 -25.72 7.21 -7.54
C HIS A 105 -24.52 6.27 -7.34
N CYS A 106 -23.53 6.32 -8.23
CA CYS A 106 -22.26 5.63 -8.08
C CYS A 106 -21.26 6.57 -7.40
N LYS A 107 -21.23 6.62 -6.06
CA LYS A 107 -20.18 7.36 -5.34
C LYS A 107 -18.81 6.90 -5.87
N ASN A 108 -18.12 7.76 -6.62
CA ASN A 108 -16.78 7.50 -7.20
C ASN A 108 -15.66 7.59 -6.14
N THR A 109 -15.98 7.24 -4.90
CA THR A 109 -14.97 6.96 -3.89
C THR A 109 -14.44 5.57 -4.21
N PHE A 110 -13.26 5.50 -4.82
CA PHE A 110 -12.48 4.27 -4.89
C PHE A 110 -12.18 3.86 -3.45
N SER A 111 -13.01 2.94 -2.94
CA SER A 111 -13.00 2.54 -1.56
C SER A 111 -12.82 1.04 -1.51
N ALA A 112 -11.80 0.58 -0.81
CA ALA A 112 -11.65 -0.83 -0.46
C ALA A 112 -12.63 -1.13 0.69
N LYS A 113 -13.88 -1.44 0.35
CA LYS A 113 -14.90 -1.99 1.24
C LYS A 113 -15.15 -1.07 2.46
N GLY A 114 -15.14 0.24 2.24
CA GLY A 114 -15.30 1.26 3.29
C GLY A 114 -13.99 1.91 3.75
N LEU A 115 -12.82 1.39 3.36
CA LEU A 115 -11.53 2.06 3.56
C LEU A 115 -11.23 2.97 2.38
N ASN A 116 -11.02 4.26 2.65
CA ASN A 116 -10.46 5.17 1.66
C ASN A 116 -8.98 4.84 1.49
N VAL A 117 -8.61 4.41 0.28
CA VAL A 117 -7.20 4.23 -0.07
C VAL A 117 -6.69 5.57 -0.58
N ASP A 118 -6.28 6.40 0.36
CA ASP A 118 -5.76 7.74 0.13
C ASP A 118 -4.30 7.86 0.62
N ALA A 119 -3.70 9.04 0.41
CA ALA A 119 -2.35 9.32 0.89
C ALA A 119 -2.18 9.14 2.41
N SER A 120 -3.25 9.35 3.18
CA SER A 120 -3.26 9.16 4.64
C SER A 120 -3.17 7.67 5.01
N PHE A 121 -3.86 6.80 4.28
CA PHE A 121 -3.75 5.36 4.40
C PHE A 121 -2.33 4.88 4.15
N LEU A 122 -1.68 5.39 3.08
CA LEU A 122 -0.28 5.08 2.79
C LEU A 122 0.66 5.53 3.92
N ALA A 123 0.48 6.75 4.44
CA ALA A 123 1.28 7.27 5.54
C ALA A 123 1.12 6.41 6.82
N THR A 124 -0.11 5.98 7.12
CA THR A 124 -0.40 5.10 8.26
C THR A 124 0.24 3.74 8.09
N MET A 125 0.17 3.13 6.90
CA MET A 125 0.86 1.88 6.57
C MET A 125 2.38 2.02 6.69
N ALA A 126 2.95 3.12 6.21
CA ALA A 126 4.38 3.38 6.31
C ALA A 126 4.82 3.56 7.78
N GLY A 127 4.05 4.29 8.58
CA GLY A 127 4.31 4.48 10.01
C GLY A 127 4.23 3.17 10.80
N THR A 128 3.13 2.43 10.65
CA THR A 128 2.96 1.12 11.30
C THR A 128 4.05 0.13 10.91
N SER A 129 4.39 0.07 9.62
CA SER A 129 5.46 -0.82 9.15
C SER A 129 6.82 -0.44 9.72
N ALA A 130 7.20 0.85 9.75
CA ALA A 130 8.41 1.32 10.41
C ALA A 130 8.43 0.94 11.90
N THR A 131 7.29 1.05 12.59
CA THR A 131 7.16 0.68 14.00
C THR A 131 7.40 -0.82 14.21
N TYR A 132 6.79 -1.68 13.39
CA TYR A 132 7.04 -3.13 13.44
C TYR A 132 8.50 -3.48 13.17
N MET A 133 9.15 -2.79 12.23
CA MET A 133 10.56 -3.02 11.94
C MET A 133 11.46 -2.63 13.11
N LEU A 134 11.18 -1.52 13.80
CA LEU A 134 11.90 -1.13 15.00
C LEU A 134 11.72 -2.14 16.13
N ILE A 135 10.50 -2.62 16.35
CA ILE A 135 10.21 -3.64 17.38
C ILE A 135 10.97 -4.94 17.07
N LEU A 136 10.94 -5.41 15.82
CA LEU A 136 11.69 -6.60 15.40
C LEU A 136 13.19 -6.43 15.58
N LEU A 137 13.73 -5.24 15.26
CA LEU A 137 15.14 -4.93 15.46
C LEU A 137 15.53 -4.92 16.95
N GLN A 138 14.66 -4.38 17.83
CA GLN A 138 14.88 -4.41 19.27
C GLN A 138 14.92 -5.83 19.82
N PHE A 139 13.94 -6.67 19.48
CA PHE A 139 13.94 -8.08 19.88
C PHE A 139 15.17 -8.82 19.36
N TRP A 140 15.58 -8.54 18.12
CA TRP A 140 16.78 -9.13 17.53
C TRP A 140 18.04 -8.75 18.32
N MET A 141 18.25 -7.46 18.64
CA MET A 141 19.39 -7.03 19.44
C MET A 141 19.43 -7.67 20.83
N ILE A 142 18.27 -7.80 21.49
CA ILE A 142 18.15 -8.44 22.81
C ILE A 142 18.53 -9.91 22.73
N SER A 143 18.01 -10.64 21.74
CA SER A 143 18.32 -12.07 21.52
C SER A 143 19.82 -12.29 21.36
N HIS A 144 20.48 -11.46 20.55
CA HIS A 144 21.91 -11.57 20.29
C HIS A 144 22.79 -11.25 21.51
N SER A 145 22.35 -10.32 22.37
CA SER A 145 23.04 -9.98 23.62
C SER A 145 23.00 -11.13 24.64
N CYS A 146 21.93 -11.93 24.66
CA CYS A 146 21.82 -13.10 25.52
C CYS A 146 22.72 -14.27 25.08
N ASP A 147 22.85 -14.52 23.77
CA ASP A 147 23.74 -15.55 23.23
C ASP A 147 25.22 -15.32 23.63
N GLY A 148 25.67 -14.06 23.63
CA GLY A 148 27.03 -13.70 24.05
C GLY A 148 27.31 -13.84 25.55
N LYS A 149 26.29 -13.85 26.41
CA LYS A 149 26.44 -14.09 27.87
C LYS A 149 26.44 -15.58 28.23
N SER A 150 25.79 -16.41 27.42
CA SER A 150 25.79 -17.88 27.61
C SER A 150 27.19 -18.48 27.44
N SER A 151 28.02 -17.94 26.55
CA SER A 151 29.37 -18.47 26.29
C SER A 151 30.40 -18.11 27.36
N ILE A 152 30.16 -17.06 28.15
CA ILE A 152 31.09 -16.60 29.20
C ILE A 152 30.89 -17.38 30.51
N ASN A 153 29.65 -17.78 30.81
CA ASN A 153 29.30 -18.48 32.06
C ASN A 153 29.57 -20.00 32.02
N SER A 154 30.04 -20.53 30.89
CA SER A 154 30.41 -21.94 30.71
C SER A 154 31.92 -22.20 30.76
N THR A 155 32.71 -21.20 31.16
CA THR A 155 34.16 -21.29 31.43
C THR A 155 34.41 -21.22 32.91
#